data_AF-A0A2P5BPV1-F1
#
_entry.id   AF-A0A2P5BPV1-F1
#
_cell.length_a   1.000
_cell.length_b   1.000
_cell.length_c   1.000
_cell.angle_alpha   90.00
_cell.angle_beta   90.00
_cell.angle_gamma   90.00
#
_symmetry.space_group_name_H-M   'P 1'
#
loop_
_entity.id
_entity.type
_entity.pdbx_description
1 polymer ?
#
loop_
_entity_poly.entity_id
_entity_poly.type
_entity_poly.pdbx_seq_one_letter_code
_entity_poly.pdbx_strand_id
1 'polypeptide(L)'
;MGTKPHISMTQFAKLHGPLISLRLGTQLLVVGSSPEAAAEILRTHDRLLSARYILKIMFAGGVDLNRVSLMWAPQCNERWKVLRSLCKAELFSPKAIESQTLLREMKMVEMVEFLGSREGQVVKVKQVVSATAFNVLANLVFSKDLTRFEDGECDGSNNGLKGILERLTDLGTRPNLADFFPILGNLDIHGIYKHSLVYLKQAYAEWEDLIKDRRRARGQDASSKRRDFLDAMIENEFADDQINHLIIVSLIT
;
A
#
# COMPACT_ATOMS: atom_id res chain seq x y z
N MET A 1 0.41 1.08 -26.19
CA MET A 1 -0.42 0.34 -25.20
C MET A 1 -1.64 1.13 -24.69
N GLY A 2 -1.93 2.32 -25.24
CA GLY A 2 -3.16 3.07 -24.92
C GLY A 2 -3.30 3.43 -23.43
N THR A 3 -4.49 3.87 -23.04
CA THR A 3 -4.84 4.24 -21.65
C THR A 3 -5.29 3.04 -20.79
N LYS A 4 -5.53 1.87 -21.41
CA LYS A 4 -5.98 0.64 -20.75
C LYS A 4 -5.06 -0.53 -21.12
N PRO A 5 -3.83 -0.57 -20.59
CA PRO A 5 -2.82 -1.56 -21.00
C PRO A 5 -3.30 -2.99 -20.81
N HIS A 6 -4.03 -3.30 -19.72
CA HIS A 6 -4.58 -4.63 -19.46
C HIS A 6 -5.52 -5.13 -20.57
N ILE A 7 -6.32 -4.26 -21.19
CA ILE A 7 -7.19 -4.63 -22.32
C ILE A 7 -6.35 -4.93 -23.56
N SER A 8 -5.34 -4.10 -23.84
CA SER A 8 -4.41 -4.35 -24.95
C SER A 8 -3.68 -5.68 -24.78
N MET A 9 -3.26 -6.04 -23.56
CA MET A 9 -2.64 -7.35 -23.29
C MET A 9 -3.58 -8.50 -23.62
N THR A 10 -4.86 -8.42 -23.23
CA THR A 10 -5.86 -9.44 -23.58
C THR A 10 -6.03 -9.55 -25.10
N GLN A 11 -6.05 -8.43 -25.83
CA GLN A 11 -6.15 -8.46 -27.29
C GLN A 11 -4.91 -9.07 -27.94
N PHE A 12 -3.71 -8.75 -27.45
CA PHE A 12 -2.49 -9.39 -27.92
C PHE A 12 -2.49 -10.89 -27.63
N ALA A 13 -3.00 -11.33 -26.49
CA ALA A 13 -3.06 -12.74 -26.13
C ALA A 13 -3.96 -13.54 -27.10
N LYS A 14 -5.05 -12.93 -27.56
CA LYS A 14 -5.92 -13.53 -28.57
C LYS A 14 -5.24 -13.72 -29.93
N LEU A 15 -4.28 -12.85 -30.26
CA LEU A 15 -3.59 -12.86 -31.55
C LEU A 15 -2.30 -13.70 -31.54
N HIS A 16 -1.55 -13.64 -30.45
CA HIS A 16 -0.20 -14.19 -30.35
C HIS A 16 -0.10 -15.41 -29.42
N GLY A 17 -1.20 -15.78 -28.76
CA GLY A 17 -1.24 -16.84 -27.76
C GLY A 17 -1.07 -16.32 -26.33
N PRO A 18 -1.25 -17.20 -25.33
CA PRO A 18 -1.37 -16.80 -23.94
C PRO A 18 -0.04 -16.43 -23.26
N LEU A 19 1.10 -16.63 -23.91
CA LEU A 19 2.42 -16.24 -23.40
C LEU A 19 3.09 -15.32 -24.43
N ILE A 20 3.23 -14.04 -24.08
CA ILE A 20 3.63 -12.99 -25.03
C ILE A 20 4.88 -12.29 -24.52
N SER A 21 5.85 -12.09 -25.41
CA SER A 21 7.02 -11.25 -25.16
C SER A 21 6.81 -9.87 -25.78
N LEU A 22 6.99 -8.82 -24.98
CA LEU A 22 6.81 -7.42 -25.36
C LEU A 22 8.06 -6.63 -25.01
N ARG A 23 8.48 -5.72 -25.90
CA ARG A 23 9.60 -4.83 -25.64
C ARG A 23 9.10 -3.41 -25.33
N LEU A 24 9.32 -2.96 -24.10
CA LEU A 24 8.95 -1.65 -23.58
C LEU A 24 10.20 -0.77 -23.46
N GLY A 25 10.49 0.01 -24.51
CA GLY A 25 11.76 0.71 -24.61
C GLY A 25 12.92 -0.28 -24.63
N THR A 26 13.78 -0.25 -23.62
CA THR A 26 14.88 -1.21 -23.45
C THR A 26 14.50 -2.43 -22.60
N GLN A 27 13.30 -2.46 -22.00
CA GLN A 27 12.86 -3.54 -21.10
C GLN A 27 12.12 -4.64 -21.86
N LEU A 28 12.40 -5.89 -21.51
CA LEU A 28 11.62 -7.05 -21.96
C LEU A 28 10.58 -7.40 -20.89
N LEU A 29 9.31 -7.46 -21.30
CA LEU A 29 8.19 -7.90 -20.49
C LEU A 29 7.61 -9.18 -21.07
N VAL A 30 7.46 -10.20 -20.23
CA VAL A 30 6.72 -11.43 -20.59
C VAL A 30 5.36 -11.40 -19.89
N VAL A 31 4.29 -11.65 -20.64
CA VAL A 31 2.92 -11.60 -20.16
C VAL A 31 2.29 -12.99 -20.26
N GLY A 32 1.90 -13.55 -19.12
CA GLY A 32 1.04 -14.75 -19.04
C GLY A 32 -0.42 -14.35 -18.95
N SER A 33 -1.23 -14.80 -19.92
CA SER A 33 -2.66 -14.42 -20.08
C SER A 33 -3.59 -15.65 -20.09
N SER A 34 -3.18 -16.74 -19.45
CA SER A 34 -4.00 -17.94 -19.22
C SER A 34 -3.73 -18.52 -17.83
N PRO A 35 -4.65 -19.32 -17.25
CA PRO A 35 -4.40 -20.04 -16.00
C PRO A 35 -3.15 -20.94 -16.06
N GLU A 36 -2.92 -21.61 -17.18
CA GLU A 36 -1.77 -22.51 -17.38
C GLU A 36 -0.46 -21.72 -17.36
N ALA A 37 -0.39 -20.60 -18.10
CA ALA A 37 0.77 -19.72 -18.08
C ALA A 37 1.01 -19.11 -16.69
N ALA A 38 -0.06 -18.74 -15.98
CA ALA A 38 0.05 -18.23 -14.61
C ALA A 38 0.58 -19.29 -13.64
N ALA A 39 0.13 -20.55 -13.76
CA ALA A 39 0.64 -21.66 -12.96
C ALA A 39 2.12 -21.92 -13.22
N GLU A 40 2.55 -21.87 -14.47
CA GLU A 40 3.97 -22.02 -14.83
C GLU A 40 4.85 -20.93 -14.18
N ILE A 41 4.38 -19.67 -14.18
CA ILE A 41 5.13 -18.52 -13.66
C ILE A 41 5.10 -18.46 -12.12
N LEU A 42 3.92 -18.57 -11.53
CA LEU A 42 3.67 -18.26 -10.11
C LEU A 42 3.74 -19.49 -9.20
N ARG A 43 3.81 -20.71 -9.76
CA ARG A 43 3.87 -21.96 -8.99
C ARG A 43 5.01 -22.87 -9.44
N THR A 44 5.10 -23.23 -10.71
CA THR A 44 6.11 -24.18 -11.20
C THR A 44 7.52 -23.61 -11.09
N HIS A 45 7.70 -22.34 -11.50
CA HIS A 45 8.98 -21.64 -11.51
C HIS A 45 9.03 -20.49 -10.48
N ASP A 46 8.18 -20.53 -9.46
CA ASP A 46 8.02 -19.47 -8.47
C ASP A 46 9.34 -19.03 -7.82
N ARG A 47 10.20 -20.00 -7.48
CA ARG A 47 11.49 -19.76 -6.85
C ARG A 47 12.42 -18.91 -7.73
N LEU A 48 12.40 -19.14 -9.05
CA LEU A 48 13.23 -18.41 -10.01
C LEU A 48 12.63 -17.05 -10.38
N LEU A 49 11.30 -16.95 -10.40
CA LEU A 49 10.55 -15.78 -10.89
C LEU A 49 9.95 -14.92 -9.77
N SER A 50 10.31 -15.19 -8.52
CA SER A 50 9.83 -14.43 -7.35
C SER A 50 10.45 -13.04 -7.18
N ALA A 51 11.54 -12.75 -7.91
CA ALA A 51 12.18 -11.45 -7.91
C ALA A 51 11.24 -10.38 -8.51
N ARG A 52 11.31 -9.16 -7.98
CA ARG A 52 10.44 -8.06 -8.40
C ARG A 52 11.20 -7.10 -9.31
N TYR A 53 10.56 -6.68 -10.40
CA TYR A 53 10.98 -5.48 -11.11
C TYR A 53 10.60 -4.26 -10.28
N ILE A 54 11.60 -3.48 -9.87
CA ILE A 54 11.41 -2.32 -9.00
C ILE A 54 11.43 -1.03 -9.82
N LEU A 55 10.32 -0.30 -9.78
CA LEU A 55 10.21 1.03 -10.40
C LEU A 55 11.18 2.01 -9.73
N LYS A 56 11.81 2.90 -10.50
CA LYS A 56 12.80 3.86 -10.00
C LYS A 56 12.27 4.77 -8.89
N ILE A 57 10.97 5.10 -8.94
CA ILE A 57 10.30 5.88 -7.88
C ILE A 57 10.46 5.25 -6.49
N MET A 58 10.57 3.92 -6.39
CA MET A 58 10.64 3.24 -5.11
C MET A 58 11.97 3.47 -4.38
N PHE A 59 13.00 3.94 -5.08
CA PHE A 59 14.26 4.35 -4.48
C PHE A 59 14.27 5.82 -4.04
N ALA A 60 13.10 6.49 -4.06
CA ALA A 60 12.93 7.84 -3.54
C ALA A 60 13.50 7.96 -2.12
N GLY A 61 14.51 8.82 -1.95
CA GLY A 61 15.09 9.14 -0.65
C GLY A 61 16.24 8.23 -0.24
N GLY A 62 16.78 7.42 -1.17
CA GLY A 62 17.93 6.55 -0.89
C GLY A 62 17.58 5.37 0.02
N VAL A 63 16.31 4.97 0.02
CA VAL A 63 15.80 3.88 0.85
C VAL A 63 16.38 2.54 0.41
N ASP A 64 16.89 1.77 1.38
CA ASP A 64 17.24 0.36 1.15
C ASP A 64 15.98 -0.51 1.24
N LEU A 65 15.38 -0.78 0.08
CA LEU A 65 14.15 -1.59 -0.03
C LEU A 65 14.32 -3.02 0.48
N ASN A 66 15.52 -3.59 0.46
CA ASN A 66 15.77 -4.92 1.03
C ASN A 66 15.63 -4.93 2.55
N ARG A 67 15.80 -3.77 3.20
CA ARG A 67 15.70 -3.60 4.65
C ARG A 67 14.29 -3.27 5.13
N VAL A 68 13.54 -2.51 4.33
CA VAL A 68 12.29 -1.86 4.79
C VAL A 68 11.03 -2.38 4.11
N SER A 69 11.12 -2.97 2.91
CA SER A 69 9.96 -3.19 2.07
C SER A 69 9.49 -4.65 2.04
N LEU A 70 8.19 -4.88 2.27
CA LEU A 70 7.57 -6.19 2.02
C LEU A 70 7.19 -6.38 0.54
N MET A 71 6.75 -5.29 -0.09
CA MET A 71 6.11 -5.29 -1.41
C MET A 71 7.06 -4.83 -2.54
N TRP A 72 8.19 -4.22 -2.23
CA TRP A 72 9.17 -3.78 -3.24
C TRP A 72 10.59 -4.23 -2.88
N ALA A 73 10.73 -5.27 -2.03
CA ALA A 73 12.01 -5.92 -1.85
C ALA A 73 12.45 -6.57 -3.19
N PRO A 74 13.65 -6.23 -3.71
CA PRO A 74 14.20 -6.88 -4.91
C PRO A 74 14.34 -8.41 -4.75
N GLN A 75 14.62 -8.87 -3.53
CA GLN A 75 14.89 -10.27 -3.23
C GLN A 75 14.14 -10.75 -1.97
N CYS A 76 13.77 -12.03 -1.95
CA CYS A 76 13.22 -12.70 -0.77
C CYS A 76 14.32 -13.04 0.25
N ASN A 77 14.86 -12.03 0.93
CA ASN A 77 15.87 -12.19 1.98
C ASN A 77 15.23 -12.51 3.36
N GLU A 78 16.06 -12.73 4.38
CA GLU A 78 15.58 -13.00 5.74
C GLU A 78 14.71 -11.87 6.30
N ARG A 79 15.05 -10.61 5.98
CA ARG A 79 14.27 -9.46 6.45
C ARG A 79 12.85 -9.46 5.89
N TRP A 80 12.71 -9.76 4.60
CA TRP A 80 11.44 -9.93 3.93
C TRP A 80 10.61 -11.06 4.56
N LYS A 81 11.25 -12.19 4.95
CA LYS A 81 10.56 -13.28 5.66
C LYS A 81 10.03 -12.84 7.02
N VAL A 82 10.82 -12.08 7.79
CA VAL A 82 10.39 -11.52 9.08
C VAL A 82 9.20 -10.58 8.91
N LEU A 83 9.29 -9.61 7.98
CA LEU A 83 8.19 -8.70 7.63
C LEU A 83 6.91 -9.45 7.24
N ARG A 84 7.06 -10.45 6.36
CA ARG A 84 5.94 -11.29 5.90
C ARG A 84 5.32 -12.09 7.03
N SER A 85 6.15 -12.66 7.90
CA SER A 85 5.70 -13.43 9.06
C SER A 85 4.91 -12.57 10.04
N LEU A 86 5.41 -11.35 10.31
CA LEU A 86 4.71 -10.39 11.18
C LEU A 86 3.34 -10.02 10.62
N CYS A 87 3.27 -9.61 9.34
CA CYS A 87 1.98 -9.28 8.71
C CYS A 87 1.03 -10.48 8.70
N LYS A 88 1.55 -11.68 8.41
CA LYS A 88 0.74 -12.91 8.46
C LYS A 88 0.18 -13.17 9.85
N ALA A 89 0.96 -13.01 10.90
CA ALA A 89 0.53 -13.25 12.26
C ALA A 89 -0.48 -12.20 12.75
N GLU A 90 -0.16 -10.92 12.54
CA GLU A 90 -0.84 -9.80 13.20
C GLU A 90 -2.01 -9.22 12.37
N LEU A 91 -1.98 -9.35 11.04
CA LEU A 91 -3.01 -8.79 10.17
C LEU A 91 -3.87 -9.86 9.49
N PHE A 92 -3.24 -10.94 9.02
CA PHE A 92 -3.88 -11.89 8.10
C PHE A 92 -4.11 -13.29 8.67
N SER A 93 -3.84 -13.52 9.95
CA SER A 93 -4.14 -14.80 10.59
C SER A 93 -5.65 -14.92 10.84
N PRO A 94 -6.23 -16.14 10.86
CA PRO A 94 -7.65 -16.31 11.18
C PRO A 94 -8.04 -15.62 12.50
N LYS A 95 -7.18 -15.74 13.52
CA LYS A 95 -7.35 -15.08 14.83
C LYS A 95 -7.32 -13.55 14.72
N ALA A 96 -6.40 -12.99 13.93
CA ALA A 96 -6.32 -11.54 13.70
C ALA A 96 -7.55 -11.03 12.93
N ILE A 97 -7.99 -11.76 11.91
CA ILE A 97 -9.19 -11.40 11.14
C ILE A 97 -10.42 -11.43 12.04
N GLU A 98 -10.56 -12.46 12.90
CA GLU A 98 -11.68 -12.61 13.82
C GLU A 98 -11.72 -11.52 14.89
N SER A 99 -10.56 -11.19 15.51
CA SER A 99 -10.48 -10.15 16.54
C SER A 99 -10.85 -8.75 16.05
N GLN A 100 -10.80 -8.55 14.74
CA GLN A 100 -11.15 -7.28 14.07
C GLN A 100 -12.61 -7.21 13.61
N THR A 101 -13.40 -8.26 13.80
CA THR A 101 -14.80 -8.34 13.31
C THR A 101 -15.65 -7.21 13.86
N LEU A 102 -15.64 -7.01 15.19
CA LEU A 102 -16.41 -5.94 15.85
C LEU A 102 -16.05 -4.55 15.32
N LEU A 103 -14.76 -4.30 15.05
CA LEU A 103 -14.32 -3.03 14.48
C LEU A 103 -14.88 -2.84 13.07
N ARG A 104 -14.82 -3.88 12.22
CA ARG A 104 -15.37 -3.79 10.87
C ARG A 104 -16.88 -3.58 10.89
N GLU A 105 -17.60 -4.28 11.75
CA GLU A 105 -19.04 -4.11 11.94
C GLU A 105 -19.37 -2.68 12.39
N MET A 106 -18.66 -2.16 13.40
CA MET A 106 -18.83 -0.78 13.85
C MET A 106 -18.62 0.23 12.72
N LYS A 107 -17.57 0.08 11.91
CA LYS A 107 -17.32 0.96 10.76
C LYS A 107 -18.36 0.83 9.65
N MET A 108 -18.94 -0.35 9.47
CA MET A 108 -20.05 -0.54 8.54
C MET A 108 -21.34 0.13 9.05
N VAL A 109 -21.62 0.06 10.35
CA VAL A 109 -22.77 0.74 10.97
C VAL A 109 -22.62 2.25 10.82
N GLU A 110 -21.46 2.83 11.16
CA GLU A 110 -21.18 4.26 10.97
C GLU A 110 -21.42 4.71 9.50
N MET A 111 -20.98 3.89 8.54
CA MET A 111 -21.19 4.16 7.12
C MET A 111 -22.67 4.14 6.72
N VAL A 112 -23.44 3.16 7.22
CA VAL A 112 -24.87 3.02 6.93
C VAL A 112 -25.67 4.15 7.57
N GLU A 113 -25.35 4.52 8.82
CA GLU A 113 -25.95 5.66 9.50
C GLU A 113 -25.67 6.97 8.77
N PHE A 114 -24.43 7.19 8.32
CA PHE A 114 -24.08 8.34 7.48
C PHE A 114 -24.94 8.38 6.21
N LEU A 115 -25.06 7.26 5.49
CA LEU A 115 -25.88 7.19 4.28
C LEU A 115 -27.38 7.41 4.57
N GLY A 116 -27.89 6.85 5.67
CA GLY A 116 -29.26 7.06 6.13
C GLY A 116 -29.56 8.52 6.45
N SER A 117 -28.61 9.23 7.05
CA SER A 117 -28.73 10.68 7.32
C SER A 117 -28.80 11.55 6.06
N ARG A 118 -28.48 10.99 4.89
CA ARG A 118 -28.46 11.65 3.57
C ARG A 118 -29.57 11.16 2.66
N GLU A 119 -30.65 10.63 3.23
CA GLU A 119 -31.82 10.20 2.46
C GLU A 119 -32.32 11.31 1.52
N GLY A 120 -32.59 10.95 0.27
CA GLY A 120 -33.01 11.89 -0.78
C GLY A 120 -31.89 12.78 -1.35
N GLN A 121 -30.64 12.66 -0.89
CA GLN A 121 -29.49 13.45 -1.36
C GLN A 121 -28.58 12.62 -2.30
N VAL A 122 -27.93 13.30 -3.24
CA VAL A 122 -26.88 12.68 -4.08
C VAL A 122 -25.59 12.55 -3.27
N VAL A 123 -25.09 11.32 -3.15
CA VAL A 123 -23.86 11.01 -2.40
C VAL A 123 -22.76 10.47 -3.30
N LYS A 124 -21.51 10.85 -3.03
CA LYS A 124 -20.33 10.30 -3.71
C LYS A 124 -19.91 8.97 -3.07
N VAL A 125 -20.56 7.87 -3.46
CA VAL A 125 -20.34 6.52 -2.88
C VAL A 125 -18.86 6.13 -2.78
N LYS A 126 -18.06 6.44 -3.82
CA LYS A 126 -16.61 6.18 -3.81
C LYS A 126 -15.92 6.80 -2.59
N GLN A 127 -16.24 8.04 -2.25
CA GLN A 127 -15.61 8.76 -1.14
C GLN A 127 -15.98 8.13 0.20
N VAL A 128 -17.27 7.80 0.36
CA VAL A 128 -17.81 7.17 1.57
C VAL A 128 -17.15 5.81 1.81
N VAL A 129 -17.21 4.90 0.83
CA VAL A 129 -16.64 3.55 0.94
C VAL A 129 -15.12 3.60 1.16
N SER A 130 -14.42 4.48 0.44
CA SER A 130 -12.98 4.64 0.58
C SER A 130 -12.59 5.22 1.95
N ALA A 131 -13.36 6.16 2.51
CA ALA A 131 -13.14 6.67 3.86
C ALA A 131 -13.38 5.58 4.92
N THR A 132 -14.45 4.80 4.79
CA THR A 132 -14.72 3.66 5.67
C THR A 132 -13.58 2.64 5.64
N ALA A 133 -13.14 2.23 4.44
CA ALA A 133 -12.03 1.29 4.29
C ALA A 133 -10.72 1.85 4.88
N PHE A 134 -10.44 3.13 4.65
CA PHE A 134 -9.29 3.80 5.22
C PHE A 134 -9.34 3.82 6.75
N ASN A 135 -10.48 4.14 7.36
CA ASN A 135 -10.64 4.10 8.82
C ASN A 135 -10.53 2.69 9.39
N VAL A 136 -11.02 1.66 8.69
CA VAL A 136 -10.78 0.26 9.10
C VAL A 136 -9.28 0.00 9.16
N LEU A 137 -8.53 0.27 8.08
CA LEU A 137 -7.08 0.06 8.04
C LEU A 137 -6.33 0.90 9.09
N ALA A 138 -6.68 2.18 9.23
CA ALA A 138 -6.10 3.06 10.23
C ALA A 138 -6.30 2.53 11.66
N ASN A 139 -7.47 1.96 11.97
CA ASN A 139 -7.70 1.32 13.26
C ASN A 139 -6.92 0.02 13.43
N LEU A 140 -6.67 -0.75 12.36
CA LEU A 140 -5.79 -1.92 12.43
C LEU A 140 -4.35 -1.53 12.77
N VAL A 141 -3.89 -0.40 12.21
CA VAL A 141 -2.52 0.06 12.38
C VAL A 141 -2.32 0.82 13.69
N PHE A 142 -3.28 1.66 14.09
CA PHE A 142 -3.10 2.67 15.14
C PHE A 142 -4.18 2.65 16.23
N SER A 143 -5.21 1.81 16.11
CA SER A 143 -6.42 1.85 16.95
C SER A 143 -7.12 3.22 16.97
N LYS A 144 -7.04 3.97 15.86
CA LYS A 144 -7.62 5.32 15.74
C LYS A 144 -8.28 5.53 14.39
N ASP A 145 -9.36 6.30 14.39
CA ASP A 145 -9.88 6.93 13.19
C ASP A 145 -8.99 8.09 12.77
N LEU A 146 -8.61 8.09 11.49
CA LEU A 146 -7.77 9.15 10.91
C LEU A 146 -8.54 9.98 9.87
N THR A 147 -9.81 9.66 9.62
CA THR A 147 -10.73 10.48 8.83
C THR A 147 -12.11 10.54 9.50
N ARG A 148 -12.82 11.67 9.35
CA ARG A 148 -14.19 11.84 9.83
C ARG A 148 -15.17 12.09 8.69
N PHE A 149 -16.42 11.69 8.91
CA PHE A 149 -17.53 12.08 8.06
C PHE A 149 -18.05 13.44 8.55
N GLU A 150 -17.51 14.54 8.01
CA GLU A 150 -18.01 15.89 8.31
C GLU A 150 -18.86 16.44 7.15
N ASP A 151 -19.55 17.55 7.41
CA ASP A 151 -20.66 18.15 6.66
C ASP A 151 -20.51 18.17 5.13
N GLY A 152 -20.99 17.11 4.46
CA GLY A 152 -21.14 17.08 2.99
C GLY A 152 -19.86 16.86 2.19
N GLU A 153 -18.71 16.89 2.86
CA GLU A 153 -17.42 16.47 2.33
C GLU A 153 -16.81 15.48 3.32
N CYS A 154 -16.59 14.24 2.90
CA CYS A 154 -15.62 13.41 3.62
C CYS A 154 -14.36 14.27 3.74
N ASP A 155 -13.75 14.34 4.93
CA ASP A 155 -12.46 15.00 5.15
C ASP A 155 -11.34 14.21 4.45
N GLY A 156 -11.45 14.12 3.14
CA GLY A 156 -10.41 13.92 2.18
C GLY A 156 -10.09 15.29 1.60
N SER A 157 -9.91 16.30 2.47
CA SER A 157 -9.15 17.47 2.11
C SER A 157 -7.96 16.97 1.31
N ASN A 158 -7.70 17.60 0.17
CA ASN A 158 -6.53 17.27 -0.64
C ASN A 158 -5.27 17.29 0.26
N ASN A 159 -5.26 18.00 1.39
CA ASN A 159 -4.12 18.09 2.29
C ASN A 159 -4.11 17.10 3.47
N GLY A 160 -5.19 16.33 3.73
CA GLY A 160 -5.22 15.33 4.80
C GLY A 160 -4.45 14.04 4.45
N LEU A 161 -4.21 13.19 5.45
CA LEU A 161 -3.40 11.97 5.28
C LEU A 161 -3.88 11.07 4.12
N LYS A 162 -5.18 10.86 3.99
CA LYS A 162 -5.76 10.10 2.87
C LYS A 162 -5.40 10.72 1.51
N GLY A 163 -5.49 12.05 1.37
CA GLY A 163 -5.12 12.75 0.14
C GLY A 163 -3.62 12.64 -0.17
N ILE A 164 -2.77 12.67 0.85
CA ILE A 164 -1.33 12.43 0.71
C ILE A 164 -1.06 11.01 0.17
N LEU A 165 -1.73 10.00 0.73
CA LEU A 165 -1.60 8.60 0.31
C LEU A 165 -2.17 8.35 -1.10
N GLU A 166 -3.28 8.99 -1.46
CA GLU A 166 -3.83 8.96 -2.82
C GLU A 166 -2.84 9.54 -3.84
N ARG A 167 -2.15 10.64 -3.50
CA ARG A 167 -1.09 11.20 -4.37
C ARG A 167 0.14 10.31 -4.48
N LEU A 168 0.56 9.67 -3.39
CA LEU A 168 1.64 8.68 -3.44
C LEU A 168 1.27 7.50 -4.36
N THR A 169 0.02 7.04 -4.28
CA THR A 169 -0.50 5.97 -5.14
C THR A 169 -0.56 6.39 -6.61
N ASP A 170 -1.02 7.62 -6.89
CA ASP A 170 -1.04 8.18 -8.23
C ASP A 170 0.37 8.31 -8.82
N LEU A 171 1.34 8.83 -8.05
CA LEU A 171 2.74 8.89 -8.50
C LEU A 171 3.34 7.50 -8.78
N GLY A 172 3.05 6.51 -7.94
CA GLY A 172 3.53 5.13 -8.10
C GLY A 172 2.92 4.37 -9.29
N THR A 173 1.77 4.83 -9.80
CA THR A 173 1.08 4.19 -10.94
C THR A 173 1.29 4.91 -12.28
N ARG A 174 1.84 6.12 -12.26
CA ARG A 174 2.19 6.87 -13.48
C ARG A 174 3.34 6.19 -14.23
N PRO A 175 3.23 5.99 -15.55
CA PRO A 175 4.35 5.52 -16.36
C PRO A 175 5.52 6.49 -16.27
N ASN A 176 6.71 5.99 -15.91
CA ASN A 176 7.92 6.79 -15.87
C ASN A 176 8.88 6.34 -16.97
N LEU A 177 9.26 7.27 -17.86
CA LEU A 177 10.17 6.98 -18.97
C LEU A 177 11.52 6.42 -18.50
N ALA A 178 11.97 6.80 -17.32
CA ALA A 178 13.22 6.32 -16.76
C ALA A 178 13.22 4.81 -16.47
N ASP A 179 12.06 4.18 -16.30
CA ASP A 179 11.92 2.73 -16.11
C ASP A 179 12.13 1.98 -17.43
N PHE A 180 11.64 2.54 -18.54
CA PHE A 180 11.76 1.98 -19.89
C PHE A 180 13.09 2.35 -20.59
N PHE A 181 13.67 3.49 -20.24
CA PHE A 181 14.89 4.03 -20.85
C PHE A 181 15.86 4.47 -19.74
N PRO A 182 16.77 3.59 -19.30
CA PRO A 182 17.67 3.86 -18.18
C PRO A 182 18.51 5.13 -18.31
N ILE A 183 18.87 5.54 -19.53
CA ILE A 183 19.60 6.77 -19.84
C ILE A 183 18.92 8.04 -19.33
N LEU A 184 17.59 8.02 -19.18
CA LEU A 184 16.79 9.13 -18.65
C LEU A 184 16.71 9.14 -17.11
N GLY A 185 17.41 8.22 -16.44
CA GLY A 185 17.30 7.96 -15.01
C GLY A 185 17.48 9.17 -14.10
N ASN A 186 18.41 10.06 -14.44
CA ASN A 186 18.81 11.16 -13.58
C ASN A 186 18.06 12.46 -13.86
N LEU A 187 17.16 12.47 -14.85
CA LEU A 187 16.53 13.69 -15.34
C LEU A 187 15.23 14.06 -14.62
N ASP A 188 14.64 13.12 -13.85
CA ASP A 188 13.33 13.27 -13.18
C ASP A 188 12.30 14.01 -14.05
N ILE A 189 12.17 13.60 -15.32
CA ILE A 189 11.45 14.35 -16.38
C ILE A 189 10.02 14.74 -15.97
N HIS A 190 9.35 13.86 -15.23
CA HIS A 190 7.97 14.06 -14.77
C HIS A 190 7.87 14.62 -13.33
N GLY A 191 9.02 14.93 -12.71
CA GLY A 191 9.11 15.36 -11.31
C GLY A 191 8.68 14.30 -10.30
N ILE A 192 8.52 13.04 -10.70
CA ILE A 192 7.93 11.98 -9.87
C ILE A 192 8.77 11.76 -8.60
N TYR A 193 10.10 11.76 -8.73
CA TYR A 193 10.99 11.56 -7.58
C TYR A 193 10.84 12.70 -6.58
N LYS A 194 10.91 13.96 -7.06
CA LYS A 194 10.76 15.15 -6.22
C LYS A 194 9.43 15.17 -5.46
N HIS A 195 8.30 14.92 -6.14
CA HIS A 195 6.98 14.95 -5.50
C HIS A 195 6.81 13.80 -4.51
N SER A 196 7.35 12.61 -4.82
CA SER A 196 7.29 11.45 -3.92
C SER A 196 7.96 11.74 -2.58
N LEU A 197 9.14 12.37 -2.59
CA LEU A 197 9.84 12.76 -1.36
C LEU A 197 9.02 13.71 -0.48
N VAL A 198 8.33 14.67 -1.10
CA VAL A 198 7.50 15.63 -0.37
C VAL A 198 6.35 14.90 0.31
N TYR A 199 5.62 14.05 -0.41
CA TYR A 199 4.48 13.34 0.14
C TYR A 199 4.87 12.24 1.14
N LEU A 200 6.02 11.56 0.95
CA LEU A 200 6.55 10.62 1.95
C LEU A 200 6.85 11.32 3.27
N LYS A 201 7.52 12.49 3.22
CA LYS A 201 7.82 13.26 4.43
C LYS A 201 6.56 13.74 5.14
N GLN A 202 5.56 14.22 4.38
CA GLN A 202 4.28 14.63 4.94
C GLN A 202 3.57 13.46 5.61
N ALA A 203 3.49 12.30 4.93
CA ALA A 203 2.88 11.10 5.50
C ALA A 203 3.59 10.65 6.79
N TYR A 204 4.92 10.64 6.81
CA TYR A 204 5.68 10.25 8.02
C TYR A 204 5.43 11.18 9.19
N ALA A 205 5.27 12.49 8.94
CA ALA A 205 4.98 13.45 9.99
C ALA A 205 3.63 13.20 10.69
N GLU A 206 2.63 12.66 9.99
CA GLU A 206 1.27 12.41 10.53
C GLU A 206 1.27 11.42 11.71
N TRP A 207 2.19 10.45 11.73
CA TRP A 207 2.26 9.42 12.76
C TRP A 207 3.59 9.39 13.52
N GLU A 208 4.49 10.34 13.27
CA GLU A 208 5.79 10.40 13.95
C GLU A 208 5.63 10.49 15.48
N ASP A 209 4.75 11.39 15.94
CA ASP A 209 4.50 11.57 17.37
C ASP A 209 3.82 10.33 17.98
N LEU A 210 2.95 9.66 17.21
CA LEU A 210 2.32 8.43 17.65
C LEU A 210 3.36 7.30 17.86
N ILE A 211 4.32 7.15 16.96
CA ILE A 211 5.42 6.18 17.11
C ILE A 211 6.24 6.52 18.37
N LYS A 212 6.63 7.79 18.54
CA LYS A 212 7.41 8.24 19.70
C LYS A 212 6.67 7.98 21.01
N ASP A 213 5.39 8.30 21.09
CA ASP A 213 4.57 8.10 22.28
C ASP A 213 4.42 6.62 22.63
N ARG A 214 4.16 5.76 21.63
CA ARG A 214 4.06 4.31 21.84
C ARG A 214 5.39 3.70 22.30
N ARG A 215 6.52 4.14 21.74
CA ARG A 215 7.84 3.72 22.20
C ARG A 215 8.14 4.14 23.64
N ARG A 216 7.77 5.35 24.04
CA ARG A 216 7.95 5.85 25.42
C ARG A 216 7.07 5.11 26.43
N ALA A 217 5.86 4.72 26.02
CA ALA A 217 4.95 3.95 26.85
C ALA A 217 5.39 2.48 27.06
N ARG A 218 6.37 1.98 26.30
CA ARG A 218 6.93 0.62 26.44
C ARG A 218 7.64 0.49 27.79
N GLY A 219 6.91 0.03 28.81
CA GLY A 219 7.41 -0.21 30.17
C GLY A 219 6.55 0.33 31.31
N GLN A 220 5.46 1.06 31.02
CA GLN A 220 4.51 1.55 32.02
C GLN A 220 3.16 0.83 31.83
N ASP A 221 2.75 0.05 32.84
CA ASP A 221 1.50 -0.73 32.97
C ASP A 221 0.79 -1.16 31.67
N ALA A 222 1.12 -2.38 31.22
CA ALA A 222 0.51 -3.06 30.07
C ALA A 222 -0.88 -3.67 30.37
N SER A 223 -1.67 -3.03 31.24
CA SER A 223 -2.97 -3.53 31.68
C SER A 223 -4.08 -2.66 31.09
N SER A 224 -4.66 -3.12 29.97
CA SER A 224 -5.94 -2.70 29.34
C SER A 224 -5.96 -1.93 28.02
N LYS A 225 -4.82 -1.63 27.37
CA LYS A 225 -4.88 -1.03 26.01
C LYS A 225 -5.04 -2.09 24.91
N ARG A 226 -5.90 -1.79 23.94
CA ARG A 226 -6.06 -2.55 22.69
C ARG A 226 -4.72 -2.57 21.94
N ARG A 227 -4.13 -3.76 21.80
CA ARG A 227 -2.89 -3.99 21.03
C ARG A 227 -3.19 -3.89 19.54
N ASP A 228 -2.43 -3.07 18.82
CA ASP A 228 -2.52 -2.90 17.37
C ASP A 228 -1.23 -3.27 16.63
N PHE A 229 -1.23 -3.11 15.31
CA PHE A 229 -0.10 -3.49 14.48
C PHE A 229 1.14 -2.62 14.74
N LEU A 230 0.97 -1.35 15.11
CA LEU A 230 2.09 -0.50 15.51
C LEU A 230 2.76 -1.03 16.79
N ASP A 231 1.98 -1.46 17.78
CA ASP A 231 2.52 -2.11 18.98
C ASP A 231 3.33 -3.36 18.62
N ALA A 232 2.79 -4.22 17.74
CA ALA A 232 3.47 -5.43 17.31
C ALA A 232 4.81 -5.12 16.61
N MET A 233 4.87 -4.08 15.76
CA MET A 233 6.13 -3.65 15.14
C MET A 233 7.14 -3.14 16.18
N ILE A 234 6.70 -2.38 17.17
CA ILE A 234 7.56 -1.85 18.24
C ILE A 234 8.07 -2.98 19.14
N GLU A 235 7.22 -3.95 19.49
CA GLU A 235 7.58 -5.14 20.27
C GLU A 235 8.67 -5.97 19.59
N ASN A 236 8.62 -6.07 18.26
CA ASN A 236 9.62 -6.76 17.43
C ASN A 236 10.82 -5.87 17.04
N GLU A 237 11.01 -4.73 17.73
CA GLU A 237 12.18 -3.86 17.60
C GLU A 237 12.44 -3.33 16.18
N PHE A 238 11.38 -3.11 15.41
CA PHE A 238 11.49 -2.46 14.11
C PHE A 238 11.99 -1.04 14.28
N ALA A 239 12.87 -0.57 13.39
CA ALA A 239 13.30 0.83 13.34
C ALA A 239 12.21 1.72 12.73
N ASP A 240 12.26 3.04 13.02
CA ASP A 240 11.21 3.98 12.60
C ASP A 240 11.05 4.05 11.08
N ASP A 241 12.14 3.96 10.31
CA ASP A 241 12.08 3.93 8.84
C ASP A 241 11.35 2.68 8.32
N GLN A 242 11.51 1.54 9.00
CA GLN A 242 10.82 0.30 8.64
C GLN A 242 9.33 0.36 8.98
N ILE A 243 9.01 0.92 10.15
CA ILE A 243 7.63 1.16 10.57
C ILE A 243 6.94 2.10 9.57
N ASN A 244 7.58 3.23 9.27
CA ASN A 244 7.10 4.22 8.31
C ASN A 244 6.79 3.62 6.94
N HIS A 245 7.72 2.83 6.38
CA HIS A 245 7.47 2.15 5.12
C HIS A 245 6.33 1.15 5.22
N LEU A 246 6.29 0.31 6.25
CA LEU A 246 5.25 -0.72 6.36
C LEU A 246 3.85 -0.12 6.56
N ILE A 247 3.74 0.98 7.30
CA ILE A 247 2.50 1.75 7.46
C ILE A 247 2.01 2.28 6.13
N ILE A 248 2.88 2.95 5.35
CA ILE A 248 2.50 3.46 4.01
C ILE A 248 1.94 2.32 3.18
N VAL A 249 2.66 1.21 3.10
CA VAL A 249 2.25 0.04 2.32
C VAL A 249 0.91 -0.50 2.79
N SER A 250 0.68 -0.55 4.10
CA SER A 250 -0.56 -1.07 4.69
C SER A 250 -1.76 -0.14 4.47
N LEU A 251 -1.54 1.17 4.31
CA LEU A 251 -2.62 2.15 4.12
C LEU A 251 -2.93 2.48 2.66
N ILE A 252 -2.05 2.14 1.72
CA ILE A 252 -2.26 2.32 0.26
C ILE A 252 -2.75 1.05 -0.46
N THR A 253 -2.70 -0.11 0.20
CA THR A 253 -3.15 -1.40 -0.37
C THR A 253 -4.53 -1.79 0.14
#